data_AF-A0A349URU0-F1
#
_entry.id   AF-A0A349URU0-F1
#
_cell.length_a   1.000
_cell.length_b   1.000
_cell.length_c   1.000
_cell.angle_alpha   90.00
_cell.angle_beta   90.00
_cell.angle_gamma   90.00
#
_symmetry.space_group_name_H-M   'P 1'
#
loop_
_entity.id
_entity.type
_entity.pdbx_description
1 polymer ?
#
loop_
_entity_poly.entity_id
_entity_poly.type
_entity_poly.pdbx_seq_one_letter_code
_entity_poly.pdbx_strand_id
1 'polypeptide(L)'
;MYLRSLIGPADLLYAFYDMPEVVHDCLRTWLTLADAVIARHQQHVTLDEIFFAEDICYNHGPLISPEMMHEFLGPYYRELMAGVRSRQIDRARP
;
A
#
# COMPACT_ATOMS: atom_id res chain seq x y z
N MET A 1 -2.95 0.30 -8.75
CA MET A 1 -1.63 0.55 -8.11
C MET A 1 -1.14 1.96 -8.42
N TYR A 2 -0.96 2.79 -7.39
CA TYR A 2 -0.43 4.17 -7.48
C TYR A 2 0.89 4.27 -8.27
N LEU A 3 1.85 3.36 -8.01
CA LEU A 3 3.15 3.36 -8.67
C LEU A 3 3.06 3.17 -10.19
N ARG A 4 2.21 2.23 -10.63
CA ARG A 4 2.01 1.96 -12.07
C ARG A 4 1.38 3.13 -12.80
N SER A 5 0.52 3.91 -12.14
CA SER A 5 -0.03 5.15 -12.71
C SER A 5 0.99 6.28 -12.82
N LEU A 6 2.00 6.31 -11.95
CA LEU A 6 3.06 7.34 -11.96
C LEU A 6 4.19 7.01 -12.93
N ILE A 7 4.69 5.77 -12.90
CA ILE A 7 5.92 5.37 -13.60
C ILE A 7 5.59 4.62 -14.90
N GLY A 8 4.44 3.96 -14.95
CA GLY A 8 4.04 3.10 -16.06
C GLY A 8 4.33 1.62 -15.81
N PRO A 9 3.70 0.71 -16.57
CA PRO A 9 3.73 -0.73 -16.30
C PRO A 9 5.08 -1.39 -16.50
N ALA A 10 5.86 -0.98 -17.50
CA ALA A 10 7.14 -1.61 -17.82
C ALA A 10 8.27 -1.00 -16.98
N ASP A 11 8.38 0.33 -16.98
CA ASP A 11 9.45 1.04 -16.29
C ASP A 11 9.43 0.82 -14.78
N LEU A 12 8.25 0.59 -14.20
CA LEU A 12 8.14 0.24 -12.78
C LEU A 12 8.85 -1.08 -12.45
N LEU A 13 8.81 -2.07 -13.34
CA LEU A 13 9.46 -3.36 -13.10
C LEU A 13 10.98 -3.24 -13.06
N TYR A 14 11.55 -2.37 -13.91
CA TYR A 14 12.97 -2.02 -13.86
C TYR A 14 13.30 -1.17 -12.64
N ALA A 15 12.44 -0.21 -12.29
CA ALA A 15 12.66 0.69 -11.17
C ALA A 15 12.80 -0.01 -9.81
N PHE A 16 12.13 -1.16 -9.61
CA PHE A 16 12.34 -1.98 -8.40
C PHE A 16 13.80 -2.41 -8.22
N TYR A 17 14.54 -2.62 -9.31
CA TYR A 17 15.96 -3.03 -9.28
C TYR A 17 16.90 -1.83 -9.40
N ASP A 18 16.64 -0.94 -10.35
CA ASP A 18 17.57 0.13 -10.71
C ASP A 18 17.45 1.33 -9.76
N MET A 19 16.27 1.53 -9.16
CA MET A 19 15.93 2.72 -8.37
C MET A 19 15.09 2.37 -7.12
N PRO A 20 15.49 1.39 -6.28
CA PRO A 20 14.68 0.93 -5.14
C PRO A 20 14.35 2.05 -4.15
N GLU A 21 15.29 2.98 -3.94
CA GLU A 21 15.09 4.14 -3.05
C GLU A 21 13.96 5.06 -3.53
N VAL A 22 13.82 5.26 -4.85
CA VAL A 22 12.75 6.07 -5.44
C VAL A 22 11.41 5.37 -5.26
N VAL A 23 11.37 4.05 -5.43
CA VAL A 23 10.17 3.25 -5.21
C VAL A 23 9.74 3.32 -3.74
N HIS A 24 10.67 3.16 -2.80
CA HIS A 24 10.41 3.32 -1.36
C HIS A 24 9.91 4.71 -1.01
N ASP A 25 10.44 5.76 -1.65
CA ASP A 25 10.00 7.13 -1.41
C ASP A 25 8.57 7.37 -1.92
N CYS A 26 8.24 6.83 -3.08
CA CYS A 26 6.89 6.85 -3.62
C CYS A 26 5.90 6.12 -2.70
N LEU A 27 6.29 4.96 -2.15
CA LEU A 27 5.47 4.19 -1.22
C LEU A 27 5.30 4.86 0.14
N ARG A 28 6.33 5.52 0.67
CA ARG A 28 6.21 6.37 1.88
C ARG A 28 5.22 7.51 1.64
N THR A 29 5.30 8.14 0.48
CA THR A 29 4.39 9.23 0.09
C THR A 29 2.95 8.72 -0.01
N TRP A 30 2.75 7.57 -0.66
CA TRP A 30 1.45 6.90 -0.71
C TRP A 30 0.91 6.59 0.68
N LEU A 31 1.71 6.02 1.56
CA LEU A 31 1.32 5.69 2.93
C LEU A 31 0.89 6.94 3.70
N THR A 32 1.67 8.03 3.61
CA THR A 32 1.36 9.31 4.26
C THR A 32 -0.01 9.84 3.84
N LEU A 33 -0.29 9.79 2.54
CA LEU A 33 -1.58 10.22 2.00
C LEU A 33 -2.72 9.30 2.45
N ALA A 34 -2.54 7.99 2.29
CA ALA A 34 -3.54 6.99 2.63
C ALA A 34 -3.90 7.06 4.13
N ASP A 35 -2.91 7.12 5.02
CA ASP A 35 -3.13 7.18 6.46
C ASP A 35 -3.87 8.46 6.87
N ALA A 36 -3.48 9.62 6.32
CA ALA A 36 -4.13 10.88 6.61
C ALA A 36 -5.60 10.90 6.17
N VAL A 37 -5.89 10.41 4.95
CA VAL A 37 -7.25 10.32 4.43
C VAL A 37 -8.08 9.35 5.27
N ILE A 38 -7.55 8.17 5.57
CA ILE A 38 -8.27 7.17 6.36
C ILE A 38 -8.52 7.70 7.78
N ALA A 39 -7.52 8.29 8.44
CA ALA A 39 -7.67 8.87 9.78
C ALA A 39 -8.78 9.93 9.83
N ARG A 40 -8.91 10.76 8.80
CA ARG A 40 -10.00 11.74 8.67
C ARG A 40 -11.38 11.06 8.62
N HIS A 41 -11.51 9.95 7.89
CA HIS A 41 -12.77 9.21 7.80
C HIS A 41 -13.09 8.47 9.10
N GLN A 42 -12.07 7.90 9.77
CA GLN A 42 -12.22 7.20 11.04
C GLN A 42 -12.73 8.09 12.19
N GLN A 43 -12.73 9.42 12.04
CA GLN A 43 -13.40 10.33 12.97
C GLN A 43 -14.93 10.17 12.96
N HIS A 44 -15.49 9.55 11.93
CA HIS A 44 -16.92 9.46 11.69
C HIS A 44 -17.43 8.02 11.49
N VAL A 45 -16.57 7.09 11.07
CA VAL A 45 -16.94 5.70 10.78
C VAL A 45 -15.96 4.70 11.38
N THR A 46 -16.46 3.52 11.71
CA THR A 46 -15.66 2.32 12.00
C THR A 46 -15.45 1.56 10.69
N LEU A 47 -14.23 1.11 10.42
CA LEU A 47 -13.91 0.35 9.20
C LEU A 47 -13.89 -1.15 9.49
N ASP A 48 -14.69 -1.92 8.77
CA ASP A 48 -14.74 -3.39 8.91
C ASP A 48 -13.70 -4.10 8.04
N GLU A 49 -13.34 -3.50 6.90
CA GLU A 49 -12.41 -4.08 5.93
C GLU A 49 -11.47 -3.01 5.35
N ILE A 50 -10.22 -3.40 5.10
CA ILE A 50 -9.28 -2.65 4.24
C ILE A 50 -8.91 -3.57 3.09
N PHE A 51 -9.12 -3.09 1.87
CA PHE A 51 -8.79 -3.80 0.66
C PHE A 51 -7.63 -3.11 -0.09
N PHE A 52 -6.57 -3.86 -0.40
CA PHE A 52 -5.44 -3.38 -1.20
C PHE A 52 -5.63 -3.80 -2.66
N ALA A 53 -6.03 -2.85 -3.51
CA ALA A 53 -6.29 -3.06 -4.93
C ALA A 53 -5.00 -2.93 -5.78
N GLU A 54 -4.07 -3.83 -5.55
CA GLU A 54 -2.80 -3.82 -6.27
C GLU A 54 -2.93 -4.37 -7.69
N ASP A 55 -2.27 -3.69 -8.61
CA ASP A 55 -2.22 -4.01 -10.04
C ASP A 55 -0.82 -4.54 -10.38
N ILE A 56 -0.44 -5.60 -9.65
CA ILE A 56 0.88 -6.26 -9.66
C ILE A 56 0.84 -7.68 -10.23
N CYS A 57 -0.26 -8.05 -10.88
CA CYS A 57 -0.43 -9.34 -11.54
C CYS A 57 -0.76 -9.11 -13.02
N TYR A 58 -0.33 -10.04 -13.88
CA TYR A 58 -0.71 -10.10 -15.29
C TYR A 58 -1.24 -11.49 -15.64
N ASN A 59 -1.56 -11.71 -16.92
CA ASN A 59 -2.29 -12.88 -17.43
C ASN A 59 -1.90 -14.24 -16.82
N HIS A 60 -0.64 -14.46 -16.47
CA HIS A 60 -0.13 -15.77 -16.02
C HIS A 60 0.51 -15.74 -14.62
N GLY A 61 0.30 -14.67 -13.84
CA GLY A 61 0.78 -14.60 -12.46
C GLY A 61 1.28 -13.22 -12.01
N PRO A 62 1.94 -13.17 -10.84
CA PRO A 62 2.52 -11.95 -10.29
C PRO A 62 3.63 -11.37 -11.19
N LEU A 63 3.69 -10.05 -11.26
CA LEU A 63 4.75 -9.29 -11.94
C LEU A 63 5.99 -9.06 -11.05
N ILE A 64 5.84 -9.26 -9.74
CA ILE A 64 6.93 -9.13 -8.76
C ILE A 64 7.08 -10.42 -7.97
N SER A 65 8.30 -10.68 -7.48
CA SER A 65 8.58 -11.88 -6.68
C SER A 65 8.01 -11.76 -5.26
N PRO A 66 7.86 -12.88 -4.53
CA PRO A 66 7.50 -12.85 -3.11
C PRO A 66 8.47 -12.00 -2.26
N GLU A 67 9.77 -12.04 -2.57
CA GLU A 67 10.80 -11.25 -1.87
C GLU A 67 10.57 -9.74 -2.09
N MET A 68 10.26 -9.33 -3.32
CA MET A 68 9.91 -7.94 -3.63
C MET A 68 8.63 -7.51 -2.91
N MET A 69 7.63 -8.39 -2.81
CA MET A 69 6.43 -8.12 -2.02
C MET A 69 6.78 -7.86 -0.55
N HIS A 70 7.68 -8.65 0.02
CA HIS A 70 8.12 -8.51 1.41
C HIS A 70 8.92 -7.24 1.67
N GLU A 71 9.71 -6.80 0.69
CA GLU A 71 10.53 -5.59 0.77
C GLU A 71 9.71 -4.33 0.53
N PHE A 72 9.01 -4.26 -0.61
CA PHE A 72 8.38 -3.02 -1.07
C PHE A 72 6.97 -2.83 -0.54
N LEU A 73 6.17 -3.88 -0.33
CA LEU A 73 4.74 -3.70 -0.03
C LEU A 73 4.39 -4.05 1.42
N GLY A 74 4.94 -5.17 1.92
CA GLY A 74 4.66 -5.70 3.24
C GLY A 74 4.83 -4.71 4.42
N PRO A 75 5.91 -3.93 4.50
CA PRO A 75 6.13 -2.99 5.61
C PRO A 75 5.05 -1.91 5.66
N TYR A 76 4.72 -1.30 4.52
CA TYR A 76 3.75 -0.21 4.43
C TYR A 76 2.32 -0.68 4.69
N TYR A 77 1.96 -1.90 4.25
CA TYR A 77 0.64 -2.45 4.56
C TYR A 77 0.48 -2.71 6.06
N ARG A 78 1.51 -3.26 6.70
CA ARG A 78 1.50 -3.48 8.15
C ARG A 78 1.37 -2.16 8.90
N GLU A 79 2.10 -1.13 8.49
CA GLU A 79 2.05 0.18 9.12
C GLU A 79 0.67 0.82 8.98
N LEU A 80 0.10 0.84 7.77
CA LEU A 80 -1.25 1.37 7.54
C LEU A 80 -2.28 0.61 8.38
N MET A 81 -2.27 -0.73 8.33
CA MET A 81 -3.22 -1.54 9.10
C MET A 81 -3.10 -1.32 10.60
N ALA A 82 -1.88 -1.19 11.13
CA ALA A 82 -1.66 -0.89 12.54
C ALA A 82 -2.27 0.47 12.92
N GLY A 83 -2.04 1.49 12.09
CA GLY A 83 -2.66 2.81 12.22
C GLY A 83 -4.19 2.71 12.25
N VAL A 84 -4.78 2.06 11.26
CA VAL A 84 -6.24 1.92 11.16
C VAL A 84 -6.82 1.21 12.38
N ARG A 85 -6.24 0.07 12.79
CA ARG A 85 -6.71 -0.68 13.96
C ARG A 85 -6.65 0.15 15.24
N SER A 86 -5.59 0.95 15.42
CA SER A 86 -5.42 1.77 16.63
C SER A 86 -6.48 2.87 16.77
N ARG A 87 -7.03 3.35 15.64
CA ARG A 87 -7.94 4.49 15.54
C ARG A 87 -9.43 4.11 15.45
N GLN A 88 -9.78 2.83 15.53
CA GLN A 88 -11.19 2.42 15.50
C GLN A 88 -11.98 3.07 16.65
N ILE A 89 -13.07 3.74 16.30
CA ILE A 89 -13.95 4.42 17.25
C ILE A 89 -14.84 3.44 18.00
N ASP A 90 -15.29 2.37 17.34
CA ASP A 90 -16.02 1.26 17.94
C ASP A 90 -15.07 0.08 18.14
N ARG A 91 -14.57 -0.08 19.36
CA ARG A 91 -13.63 -1.14 19.73
C ARG A 91 -14.30 -2.49 20.03
N ALA A 92 -15.62 -2.51 20.13
CA ALA A 92 -16.38 -3.73 20.36
C ALA A 92 -16.76 -4.43 19.06
N ARG A 93 -16.60 -3.74 17.91
CA ARG A 93 -16.85 -4.30 16.59
C ARG A 93 -15.73 -5.30 16.22
N PRO A 94 -16.10 -6.51 15.76
CA PRO A 94 -15.14 -7.59 15.46
C PRO A 94 -14.15 -7.26 14.33
#